data_AF-A0A9D7J258-F1
#
_entry.id   AF-A0A9D7J258-F1
#
_cell.length_a   1.000
_cell.length_b   1.000
_cell.length_c   1.000
_cell.angle_alpha   90.00
_cell.angle_beta   90.00
_cell.angle_gamma   90.00
#
_symmetry.space_group_name_H-M   'P 1'
#
loop_
_entity.id
_entity.type
_entity.pdbx_description
1 polymer ?
#
loop_
_entity_poly.entity_id
_entity_poly.type
_entity_poly.pdbx_seq_one_letter_code
_entity_poly.pdbx_strand_id
1 'polypeptide(L)'
;MTTTTNPSTESSREDFTTGEGLRALLHRLHHGGEDAWVNDPVARDLMEFAAEKYKALARKHRLDTWEAVAAAFDAMQNRSTLEADDPWAIITHAVRITCIYEERAQGLLCSVHQARRSHVSAFHDPERFSDRDTALSDYHPAFHVSDDLPSDLEADPHDLLGSAQACMSATSAAEDAIALLCLLDWPTDTARASVEHVCGALTKAGTRQSAYEALRRDRHARALLDLPRPTWTALLRALLGNPHPAYATTSAGRGVLLRLLLGETLELLLRDDDLILALALAAPRAQGGEPR
;
A
#
# COMPACT_ATOMS: atom_id res chain seq x y z
N MET A 1 -56.68 58.99 27.23
CA MET A 1 -55.84 59.77 26.30
C MET A 1 -54.62 58.92 25.97
N THR A 2 -54.83 58.03 25.00
CA THR A 2 -54.17 58.02 23.67
C THR A 2 -52.76 57.46 23.72
N THR A 3 -52.71 56.13 23.86
CA THR A 3 -51.62 55.26 23.43
C THR A 3 -51.42 55.47 21.92
N THR A 4 -50.26 55.98 21.54
CA THR A 4 -49.88 56.12 20.13
C THR A 4 -49.49 54.75 19.60
N THR A 5 -50.40 54.14 18.85
CA THR A 5 -50.14 52.96 18.03
C THR A 5 -49.17 53.37 16.93
N ASN A 6 -47.90 52.97 17.05
CA ASN A 6 -46.96 53.01 15.94
C ASN A 6 -47.39 51.95 14.92
N PRO A 7 -47.62 52.31 13.65
CA PRO A 7 -48.01 51.36 12.62
C PRO A 7 -46.81 50.46 12.28
N SER A 8 -47.02 49.17 12.50
CA SER A 8 -46.40 48.00 11.87
C SER A 8 -45.28 48.26 10.87
N THR A 9 -44.03 48.05 11.30
CA THR A 9 -42.90 47.72 10.41
C THR A 9 -42.98 46.24 9.99
N GLU A 10 -44.14 45.81 9.52
CA GLU A 10 -44.32 44.52 8.82
C GLU A 10 -43.90 44.69 7.37
N SER A 11 -42.61 44.95 7.15
CA SER A 11 -42.00 44.50 5.90
C SER A 11 -42.00 42.97 6.01
N SER A 12 -42.96 42.33 5.34
CA SER A 12 -43.03 40.90 5.08
C SER A 12 -41.65 40.23 5.16
N ARG A 13 -41.38 39.49 6.24
CA ARG A 13 -40.21 38.63 6.35
C ARG A 13 -40.28 37.67 5.17
N GLU A 14 -39.42 37.86 4.18
CA GLU A 14 -39.32 36.94 3.04
C GLU A 14 -39.02 35.55 3.59
N ASP A 15 -39.91 34.60 3.35
CA ASP A 15 -39.79 33.25 3.90
C ASP A 15 -38.85 32.40 3.04
N PHE A 16 -37.55 32.56 3.26
CA PHE A 16 -36.48 31.85 2.56
C PHE A 16 -36.47 30.33 2.81
N THR A 17 -37.31 29.82 3.72
CA THR A 17 -37.47 28.38 3.94
C THR A 17 -38.18 27.70 2.77
N THR A 18 -38.97 28.47 2.01
CA THR A 18 -39.66 28.03 0.79
C THR A 18 -38.80 28.29 -0.45
N GLY A 19 -39.01 27.51 -1.52
CA GLY A 19 -38.28 27.70 -2.78
C GLY A 19 -38.55 29.06 -3.44
N GLU A 20 -39.80 29.54 -3.41
CA GLU A 20 -40.18 30.84 -3.97
C GLU A 20 -39.60 32.00 -3.16
N GLY A 21 -39.68 31.94 -1.82
CA GLY A 21 -39.11 32.97 -0.96
C GLY A 21 -37.59 33.02 -1.05
N LEU A 22 -36.92 31.86 -1.14
CA LEU A 22 -35.48 31.81 -1.40
C LEU A 22 -35.14 32.46 -2.74
N ARG A 23 -35.89 32.16 -3.81
CA ARG A 23 -35.65 32.76 -5.13
C ARG A 23 -35.77 34.28 -5.10
N ALA A 24 -36.80 34.81 -4.45
CA ALA A 24 -36.99 36.26 -4.30
C ALA A 24 -35.81 36.91 -3.55
N LEU A 25 -35.39 36.30 -2.43
CA LEU A 25 -34.24 36.75 -1.66
C LEU A 25 -32.95 36.74 -2.48
N LEU A 26 -32.67 35.65 -3.20
CA LEU A 26 -31.45 35.53 -4.01
C LEU A 26 -31.45 36.54 -5.17
N HIS A 27 -32.60 36.79 -5.82
CA HIS A 27 -32.69 37.85 -6.84
C HIS A 27 -32.44 39.24 -6.25
N ARG A 28 -32.99 39.54 -5.07
CA ARG A 28 -32.75 40.81 -4.38
C ARG A 28 -31.27 40.99 -4.08
N LEU A 29 -30.65 39.97 -3.48
CA LEU A 29 -29.22 39.99 -3.12
C LEU A 29 -28.34 40.12 -4.37
N HIS A 30 -28.69 39.46 -5.47
CA HIS A 30 -27.93 39.55 -6.73
C HIS A 30 -28.00 40.95 -7.37
N HIS A 31 -29.14 41.65 -7.26
CA HIS A 31 -29.29 43.01 -7.78
C HIS A 31 -28.78 44.09 -6.80
N GLY A 32 -28.57 43.74 -5.52
CA GLY A 32 -28.18 44.66 -4.46
C GLY A 32 -26.70 45.08 -4.46
N GLY A 33 -25.86 44.52 -5.34
CA GLY A 33 -24.42 44.83 -5.43
C GLY A 33 -23.54 44.00 -4.48
N GLU A 34 -22.24 44.30 -4.44
CA GLU A 34 -21.23 43.49 -3.71
C GLU A 34 -21.49 43.42 -2.19
N ASP A 35 -22.00 44.49 -1.60
CA ASP A 35 -22.21 44.58 -0.14
C ASP A 35 -23.57 44.07 0.33
N ALA A 36 -24.44 43.62 -0.58
CA ALA A 36 -25.79 43.18 -0.25
C ALA A 36 -25.76 41.98 0.70
N TRP A 37 -24.88 41.01 0.47
CA TRP A 37 -24.76 39.84 1.33
C TRP A 37 -24.20 40.15 2.73
N VAL A 38 -23.33 41.15 2.83
CA VAL A 38 -22.62 41.49 4.09
C VAL A 38 -23.55 42.21 5.06
N ASN A 39 -24.35 43.14 4.55
CA ASN A 39 -25.16 44.04 5.36
C ASN A 39 -26.61 43.55 5.57
N ASP A 40 -27.05 42.55 4.81
CA ASP A 40 -28.43 42.06 4.89
C ASP A 40 -28.62 41.09 6.07
N PRO A 41 -29.49 41.42 7.05
CA PRO A 41 -29.76 40.53 8.18
C PRO A 41 -30.44 39.22 7.75
N VAL A 42 -31.24 39.22 6.67
CA VAL A 42 -31.91 38.02 6.16
C VAL A 42 -30.90 37.07 5.51
N ALA A 43 -29.86 37.61 4.86
CA ALA A 43 -28.77 36.78 4.33
C ALA A 43 -28.01 36.08 5.46
N ARG A 44 -27.83 36.74 6.61
CA ARG A 44 -27.24 36.13 7.81
C ARG A 44 -28.12 34.99 8.35
N ASP A 45 -29.42 35.25 8.51
CA ASP A 45 -30.39 34.24 8.97
C ASP A 45 -30.43 33.03 8.02
N LEU A 46 -30.29 33.26 6.70
CA LEU A 46 -30.21 32.21 5.69
C LEU A 46 -28.95 31.33 5.86
N MET A 47 -27.78 31.92 6.15
CA MET A 47 -26.55 31.16 6.38
C MET A 47 -26.64 30.31 7.65
N GLU A 48 -27.24 30.84 8.73
CA GLU A 48 -27.48 30.08 9.96
C GLU A 48 -28.45 28.91 9.74
N PHE A 49 -29.52 29.14 8.97
CA PHE A 49 -30.43 28.08 8.56
C PHE A 49 -29.75 27.01 7.71
N ALA A 50 -28.90 27.41 6.76
CA ALA A 50 -28.11 26.47 5.94
C ALA A 50 -27.15 25.63 6.79
N ALA A 51 -26.55 26.23 7.83
CA ALA A 51 -25.69 25.52 8.77
C ALA A 51 -26.45 24.39 9.47
N GLU A 52 -27.63 24.66 10.05
CA GLU A 52 -28.42 23.62 10.71
C GLU A 52 -28.93 22.57 9.71
N LYS A 53 -29.35 22.99 8.51
CA LYS A 53 -29.83 22.09 7.45
C LYS A 53 -28.77 21.11 6.95
N TYR A 54 -27.52 21.55 6.78
CA TYR A 54 -26.46 20.72 6.21
C TYR A 54 -25.50 20.10 7.23
N LYS A 55 -25.65 20.41 8.53
CA LYS A 55 -24.86 19.83 9.62
C LYS A 55 -24.78 18.31 9.62
N ALA A 56 -25.91 17.62 9.44
CA ALA A 56 -25.92 16.16 9.39
C ALA A 56 -25.18 15.61 8.15
N LEU A 57 -25.27 16.33 7.03
CA LEU A 57 -24.60 15.96 5.78
C LEU A 57 -23.08 16.18 5.89
N ALA A 58 -22.63 17.30 6.45
CA ALA A 58 -21.22 17.55 6.73
C ALA A 58 -20.62 16.45 7.62
N ARG A 59 -21.32 16.12 8.72
CA ARG A 59 -20.91 15.04 9.63
C ARG A 59 -20.79 13.68 8.94
N LYS A 60 -21.69 13.37 7.99
CA LYS A 60 -21.63 12.12 7.22
C LYS A 60 -20.33 12.00 6.43
N HIS A 61 -19.83 13.11 5.89
CA HIS A 61 -18.60 13.19 5.11
C HIS A 61 -17.36 13.60 5.94
N ARG A 62 -17.49 13.66 7.28
CA ARG A 62 -16.43 14.05 8.23
C ARG A 62 -15.89 15.47 8.02
N LEU A 63 -16.73 16.36 7.49
CA LEU A 63 -16.39 17.76 7.21
C LEU A 63 -16.90 18.69 8.31
N ASP A 64 -16.33 19.89 8.36
CA ASP A 64 -16.89 20.95 9.19
C ASP A 64 -18.25 21.43 8.63
N THR A 65 -19.13 21.91 9.51
CA THR A 65 -20.45 22.37 9.09
C THR A 65 -20.32 23.59 8.17
N TRP A 66 -19.38 24.49 8.43
CA TRP A 66 -19.21 25.71 7.64
C TRP A 66 -18.59 25.45 6.27
N GLU A 67 -17.90 24.32 6.05
CA GLU A 67 -17.46 23.90 4.72
C GLU A 67 -18.68 23.57 3.83
N ALA A 68 -19.66 22.86 4.37
CA ALA A 68 -20.92 22.59 3.66
C ALA A 68 -21.74 23.89 3.42
N VAL A 69 -21.70 24.84 4.36
CA VAL A 69 -22.35 26.15 4.20
C VAL A 69 -21.66 26.99 3.12
N ALA A 70 -20.33 27.00 3.06
CA ALA A 70 -19.59 27.68 2.00
C ALA A 70 -19.97 27.11 0.62
N ALA A 71 -20.05 25.79 0.50
CA ALA A 71 -20.53 25.15 -0.73
C ALA A 71 -21.99 25.53 -1.08
N ALA A 72 -22.85 25.71 -0.07
CA ALA A 72 -24.22 26.16 -0.27
C ALA A 72 -24.26 27.61 -0.76
N PHE A 73 -23.44 28.48 -0.18
CA PHE A 73 -23.29 29.88 -0.57
C PHE A 73 -22.79 30.02 -2.02
N ASP A 74 -21.75 29.26 -2.40
CA ASP A 74 -21.27 29.23 -3.79
C ASP A 74 -22.37 28.76 -4.75
N ALA A 75 -23.17 27.77 -4.34
CA ALA A 75 -24.31 27.33 -5.14
C ALA A 75 -25.40 28.41 -5.26
N MET A 76 -25.66 29.18 -4.20
CA MET A 76 -26.65 30.27 -4.19
C MET A 76 -26.28 31.43 -5.11
N GLN A 77 -24.99 31.68 -5.32
CA GLN A 77 -24.50 32.73 -6.22
C GLN A 77 -24.66 32.37 -7.71
N ASN A 78 -24.82 31.09 -8.03
CA ASN A 78 -24.91 30.64 -9.42
C ASN A 78 -26.25 31.02 -10.06
N ARG A 79 -26.17 31.50 -11.31
CA ARG A 79 -27.35 31.82 -12.12
C ARG A 79 -28.31 30.64 -12.30
N SER A 80 -27.79 29.42 -12.37
CA SER A 80 -28.59 28.20 -12.46
C SER A 80 -29.52 28.01 -11.26
N THR A 81 -29.11 28.48 -10.07
CA THR A 81 -29.91 28.38 -8.84
C THR A 81 -30.99 29.46 -8.80
N LEU A 82 -30.68 30.66 -9.31
CA LEU A 82 -31.64 31.77 -9.43
C LEU A 82 -32.81 31.41 -10.36
N GLU A 83 -32.50 30.82 -11.51
CA GLU A 83 -33.49 30.50 -12.56
C GLU A 83 -34.19 29.14 -12.34
N ALA A 84 -33.84 28.42 -11.26
CA ALA A 84 -34.38 27.09 -10.97
C ALA A 84 -35.84 27.13 -10.52
N ASP A 85 -36.63 26.11 -10.89
CA ASP A 85 -37.98 25.87 -10.35
C ASP A 85 -37.97 25.54 -8.84
N ASP A 86 -36.91 24.86 -8.37
CA ASP A 86 -36.64 24.62 -6.96
C ASP A 86 -35.17 24.93 -6.62
N PRO A 87 -34.85 26.13 -6.10
CA PRO A 87 -33.49 26.50 -5.75
C PRO A 87 -32.92 25.64 -4.61
N TRP A 88 -33.76 25.19 -3.67
CA TRP A 88 -33.29 24.37 -2.55
C TRP A 88 -32.84 22.98 -3.00
N ALA A 89 -33.49 22.40 -4.00
CA ALA A 89 -33.06 21.15 -4.60
C ALA A 89 -31.68 21.28 -5.27
N ILE A 90 -31.45 22.34 -6.04
CA ILE A 90 -30.16 22.58 -6.69
C ILE A 90 -29.04 22.78 -5.66
N ILE A 91 -29.27 23.61 -4.64
CA ILE A 91 -28.28 23.88 -3.59
C ILE A 91 -27.95 22.58 -2.85
N THR A 92 -28.96 21.81 -2.45
CA THR A 92 -28.76 20.55 -1.72
C THR A 92 -27.96 19.54 -2.55
N HIS A 93 -28.25 19.46 -3.85
CA HIS A 93 -27.51 18.60 -4.75
C HIS A 93 -26.05 19.05 -4.93
N ALA A 94 -25.81 20.36 -5.09
CA ALA A 94 -24.48 20.94 -5.19
C ALA A 94 -23.65 20.71 -3.91
N VAL A 95 -24.23 20.98 -2.73
CA VAL A 95 -23.58 20.73 -1.44
C VAL A 95 -23.23 19.27 -1.29
N ARG A 96 -24.15 18.36 -1.60
CA ARG A 96 -23.89 16.91 -1.55
C ARG A 96 -22.70 16.51 -2.43
N ILE A 97 -22.65 17.00 -3.67
CA ILE A 97 -21.54 16.71 -4.58
C ILE A 97 -20.24 17.26 -4.01
N THR A 98 -20.23 18.49 -3.50
CA THR A 98 -19.03 19.10 -2.93
C THR A 98 -18.54 18.33 -1.71
N CYS A 99 -19.41 17.94 -0.77
CA CYS A 99 -19.02 17.14 0.38
C CYS A 99 -18.37 15.80 -0.01
N ILE A 100 -18.90 15.12 -1.05
CA ILE A 100 -18.30 13.88 -1.56
C ILE A 100 -16.88 14.12 -2.07
N TYR A 101 -16.65 15.23 -2.79
CA TYR A 101 -15.34 15.53 -3.35
C TYR A 101 -14.36 16.14 -2.35
N GLU A 102 -14.84 16.79 -1.29
CA GLU A 102 -14.01 17.22 -0.15
C GLU A 102 -13.48 16.00 0.59
N GLU A 103 -14.35 15.05 0.96
CA GLU A 103 -13.92 13.78 1.59
C GLU A 103 -12.91 13.05 0.70
N ARG A 104 -13.18 12.99 -0.62
CA ARG A 104 -12.26 12.36 -1.58
C ARG A 104 -10.94 13.12 -1.73
N ALA A 105 -10.97 14.44 -1.70
CA ALA A 105 -9.78 15.27 -1.79
C ALA A 105 -8.88 15.08 -0.56
N GLN A 106 -9.48 15.00 0.63
CA GLN A 106 -8.78 14.69 1.87
C GLN A 106 -8.18 13.28 1.84
N GLY A 107 -8.94 12.29 1.34
CA GLY A 107 -8.43 10.96 1.06
C GLY A 107 -7.22 11.04 0.16
N LEU A 108 -7.36 11.54 -1.06
CA LEU A 108 -6.31 11.60 -2.09
C LEU A 108 -5.18 12.62 -1.83
N LEU A 109 -5.20 13.36 -0.72
CA LEU A 109 -4.26 14.44 -0.38
C LEU A 109 -4.08 15.46 -1.53
N CYS A 110 -5.18 15.84 -2.16
CA CYS A 110 -5.19 16.79 -3.28
C CYS A 110 -6.26 17.86 -3.11
N SER A 111 -6.36 18.80 -4.06
CA SER A 111 -7.44 19.79 -4.03
C SER A 111 -8.77 19.20 -4.50
N VAL A 112 -9.88 19.78 -4.05
CA VAL A 112 -11.25 19.40 -4.43
C VAL A 112 -11.46 19.44 -5.95
N HIS A 113 -10.91 20.46 -6.61
CA HIS A 113 -10.97 20.60 -8.06
C HIS A 113 -10.24 19.45 -8.77
N GLN A 114 -9.11 19.00 -8.20
CA GLN A 114 -8.36 17.88 -8.73
C GLN A 114 -9.08 16.54 -8.48
N ALA A 115 -9.66 16.34 -7.30
CA ALA A 115 -10.44 15.15 -6.94
C ALA A 115 -11.67 14.91 -7.84
N ARG A 116 -12.22 15.98 -8.44
CA ARG A 116 -13.33 15.91 -9.41
C ARG A 116 -12.95 15.31 -10.76
N ARG A 117 -11.65 15.19 -11.08
CA ARG A 117 -11.20 14.68 -12.38
C ARG A 117 -11.22 13.15 -12.38
N SER A 118 -11.78 12.55 -13.43
CA SER A 118 -11.94 11.09 -13.55
C SER A 118 -10.63 10.31 -13.38
N HIS A 119 -9.53 10.82 -13.93
CA HIS A 119 -8.21 10.18 -13.83
C HIS A 119 -7.59 10.25 -12.43
N VAL A 120 -7.97 11.24 -11.61
CA VAL A 120 -7.49 11.35 -10.22
C VAL A 120 -8.38 10.54 -9.28
N SER A 121 -9.69 10.62 -9.52
CA SER A 121 -10.70 9.84 -8.82
C SER A 121 -10.42 8.33 -8.87
N ALA A 122 -9.81 7.81 -9.94
CA ALA A 122 -9.50 6.39 -10.07
C ALA A 122 -8.48 5.83 -9.04
N PHE A 123 -7.72 6.69 -8.36
CA PHE A 123 -6.73 6.26 -7.37
C PHE A 123 -7.36 5.89 -6.03
N HIS A 124 -6.69 5.01 -5.30
CA HIS A 124 -7.03 4.68 -3.90
C HIS A 124 -6.47 5.76 -2.96
N ASP A 125 -7.05 5.85 -1.76
CA ASP A 125 -6.52 6.66 -0.69
C ASP A 125 -5.03 6.29 -0.38
N PRO A 126 -4.18 7.27 -0.09
CA PRO A 126 -2.79 7.07 0.24
C PRO A 126 -2.69 6.39 1.61
N GLU A 127 -2.11 5.20 1.60
CA GLU A 127 -1.75 4.44 2.78
C GLU A 127 -0.27 4.60 3.08
N ARG A 128 0.11 4.55 4.36
CA ARG A 128 1.53 4.50 4.73
C ARG A 128 2.09 3.12 4.40
N PHE A 129 3.36 3.11 3.97
CA PHE A 129 4.08 1.87 3.70
C PHE A 129 4.15 0.91 4.91
N SER A 130 4.12 1.45 6.13
CA SER A 130 4.18 0.69 7.38
C SER A 130 2.87 0.01 7.76
N ASP A 131 1.74 0.48 7.24
CA ASP A 131 0.41 0.07 7.71
C ASP A 131 -0.09 -1.17 6.93
N ARG A 132 0.78 -1.76 6.09
CA ARG A 132 0.47 -2.91 5.24
C ARG A 132 0.99 -4.20 5.83
N ASP A 133 0.12 -5.21 5.87
CA ASP A 133 0.46 -6.57 6.29
C ASP A 133 1.17 -7.38 5.18
N THR A 134 1.01 -6.99 3.91
CA THR A 134 1.57 -7.70 2.74
C THR A 134 2.93 -7.15 2.34
N ALA A 135 3.87 -8.04 1.96
CA ALA A 135 5.18 -7.66 1.48
C ALA A 135 5.10 -6.79 0.21
N LEU A 136 5.99 -5.80 0.12
CA LEU A 136 6.06 -4.85 -1.01
C LEU A 136 6.23 -5.53 -2.37
N SER A 137 6.95 -6.65 -2.41
CA SER A 137 7.17 -7.46 -3.60
C SER A 137 5.90 -8.03 -4.18
N ASP A 138 4.83 -8.16 -3.38
CA ASP A 138 3.63 -8.89 -3.78
C ASP A 138 2.47 -7.92 -4.12
N TYR A 139 2.66 -6.61 -3.89
CA TYR A 139 1.61 -5.60 -4.04
C TYR A 139 1.43 -5.13 -5.49
N HIS A 140 2.53 -4.87 -6.19
CA HIS A 140 2.47 -4.30 -7.53
C HIS A 140 3.55 -4.91 -8.42
N PRO A 141 3.22 -5.26 -9.68
CA PRO A 141 4.15 -5.91 -10.60
C PRO A 141 5.45 -5.12 -10.83
N ALA A 142 5.41 -3.79 -10.70
CA ALA A 142 6.63 -2.96 -10.79
C ALA A 142 7.66 -3.22 -9.67
N PHE A 143 7.26 -3.86 -8.57
CA PHE A 143 8.17 -4.28 -7.49
C PHE A 143 8.60 -5.74 -7.62
N HIS A 144 8.11 -6.47 -8.63
CA HIS A 144 8.53 -7.85 -8.88
C HIS A 144 9.92 -7.84 -9.52
N VAL A 145 10.82 -8.68 -8.98
CA VAL A 145 12.13 -8.93 -9.59
C VAL A 145 12.05 -10.26 -10.33
N SER A 146 11.98 -10.17 -11.66
CA SER A 146 12.05 -11.34 -12.54
C SER A 146 13.49 -11.83 -12.65
N ASP A 147 13.71 -13.14 -12.46
CA ASP A 147 14.97 -13.78 -12.82
C ASP A 147 14.88 -14.08 -14.32
N ASP A 148 15.38 -13.18 -15.17
CA ASP A 148 15.59 -13.49 -16.59
C ASP A 148 16.78 -14.44 -16.70
N LEU A 149 16.57 -15.70 -16.31
CA LEU A 149 17.52 -16.74 -16.66
C LEU A 149 17.50 -16.82 -18.19
N PRO A 150 18.62 -16.59 -18.90
CA PRO A 150 18.63 -16.79 -20.34
C PRO A 150 18.19 -18.23 -20.61
N SER A 151 17.11 -18.36 -21.37
CA SER A 151 16.52 -19.63 -21.82
C SER A 151 17.44 -20.41 -22.78
N ASP A 152 18.72 -20.04 -22.86
CA ASP A 152 19.75 -20.64 -23.72
C ASP A 152 20.42 -21.85 -23.07
N LEU A 153 19.74 -22.53 -22.14
CA LEU A 153 20.00 -23.94 -21.91
C LEU A 153 19.12 -24.73 -22.88
N GLU A 154 19.42 -24.64 -24.18
CA GLU A 154 19.24 -25.83 -25.00
C GLU A 154 20.07 -26.91 -24.30
N ALA A 155 19.38 -27.93 -23.77
CA ALA A 155 20.03 -29.07 -23.16
C ALA A 155 21.06 -29.60 -24.16
N ASP A 156 22.35 -29.47 -23.82
CA ASP A 156 23.44 -30.01 -24.61
C ASP A 156 23.14 -31.52 -24.79
N PRO A 157 23.26 -32.13 -25.98
CA PRO A 157 22.87 -33.53 -26.17
C PRO A 157 23.61 -34.54 -25.27
N HIS A 158 24.63 -34.10 -24.54
CA HIS A 158 25.28 -34.85 -23.48
C HIS A 158 24.46 -34.96 -22.17
N ASP A 159 23.52 -34.06 -21.88
CA ASP A 159 22.61 -34.13 -20.72
C ASP A 159 21.44 -35.12 -20.95
N LEU A 160 21.17 -35.50 -22.20
CA LEU A 160 20.14 -36.49 -22.54
C LEU A 160 20.56 -37.94 -22.27
N LEU A 161 21.85 -38.20 -22.01
CA LEU A 161 22.33 -39.53 -21.60
C LEU A 161 22.24 -39.77 -20.09
N GLY A 162 21.75 -38.80 -19.32
CA GLY A 162 21.47 -38.90 -17.87
C GLY A 162 19.98 -38.92 -17.51
N SER A 163 19.06 -38.98 -18.47
CA SER A 163 17.60 -38.89 -18.29
C SER A 163 16.95 -40.06 -17.49
N ALA A 164 17.74 -40.87 -16.80
CA ALA A 164 17.29 -41.90 -15.87
C ALA A 164 17.92 -41.77 -14.46
N GLN A 165 18.54 -40.62 -14.14
CA GLN A 165 18.94 -40.31 -12.77
C GLN A 165 17.79 -39.53 -12.11
N ALA A 166 17.12 -40.19 -11.17
CA ALA A 166 15.93 -39.70 -10.49
C ALA A 166 16.02 -38.20 -10.17
N CYS A 167 15.08 -37.39 -10.70
CA CYS A 167 14.92 -36.01 -10.26
C CYS A 167 14.82 -36.03 -8.72
N MET A 168 15.84 -35.51 -8.04
CA MET A 168 15.83 -35.41 -6.60
C MET A 168 14.60 -34.60 -6.20
N SER A 169 13.75 -35.15 -5.33
CA SER A 169 12.58 -34.41 -4.88
C SER A 169 13.03 -33.17 -4.10
N ALA A 170 12.25 -32.08 -4.15
CA ALA A 170 12.58 -30.86 -3.42
C ALA A 170 12.77 -31.11 -1.92
N THR A 171 12.03 -32.06 -1.35
CA THR A 171 12.19 -32.49 0.04
C THR A 171 13.51 -33.22 0.26
N SER A 172 13.93 -34.11 -0.65
CA SER A 172 15.23 -34.79 -0.57
C SER A 172 16.38 -33.79 -0.71
N ALA A 173 16.27 -32.80 -1.60
CA ALA A 173 17.26 -31.74 -1.76
C ALA A 173 17.36 -30.85 -0.50
N ALA A 174 16.23 -30.59 0.17
CA ALA A 174 16.25 -29.87 1.44
C ALA A 174 16.93 -30.68 2.56
N GLU A 175 16.64 -31.98 2.66
CA GLU A 175 17.28 -32.86 3.64
C GLU A 175 18.80 -33.02 3.39
N ASP A 176 19.21 -33.16 2.12
CA ASP A 176 20.63 -33.25 1.76
C ASP A 176 21.37 -31.92 2.02
N ALA A 177 20.71 -30.77 1.85
CA ALA A 177 21.25 -29.46 2.24
C ALA A 177 21.38 -29.32 3.77
N ILE A 178 20.43 -29.86 4.55
CA ILE A 178 20.53 -29.92 6.01
C ILE A 178 21.70 -30.82 6.42
N ALA A 179 21.83 -32.00 5.80
CA ALA A 179 22.93 -32.92 6.06
C ALA A 179 24.30 -32.29 5.77
N LEU A 180 24.42 -31.53 4.67
CA LEU A 180 25.63 -30.75 4.34
C LEU A 180 26.00 -29.78 5.46
N LEU A 181 25.04 -29.01 5.98
CA LEU A 181 25.30 -28.06 7.07
C LEU A 181 25.71 -28.77 8.36
N CYS A 182 25.05 -29.87 8.72
CA CYS A 182 25.38 -30.67 9.89
C CYS A 182 26.81 -31.26 9.81
N LEU A 183 27.27 -31.65 8.62
CA LEU A 183 28.66 -32.11 8.40
C LEU A 183 29.70 -30.99 8.57
N LEU A 184 29.27 -29.72 8.51
CA LEU A 184 30.10 -28.53 8.68
C LEU A 184 29.94 -27.92 10.09
N ASP A 185 29.55 -28.74 11.07
CA ASP A 185 29.36 -28.38 12.49
C ASP A 185 28.24 -27.36 12.76
N TRP A 186 27.26 -27.22 11.87
CA TRP A 186 26.06 -26.43 12.18
C TRP A 186 25.14 -27.20 13.14
N PRO A 187 24.55 -26.55 14.16
CA PRO A 187 23.54 -27.17 15.00
C PRO A 187 22.34 -27.64 14.17
N THR A 188 21.92 -28.90 14.36
CA THR A 188 20.87 -29.54 13.56
C THR A 188 19.56 -28.73 13.52
N ASP A 189 19.14 -28.20 14.67
CA ASP A 189 17.91 -27.41 14.77
C ASP A 189 18.01 -26.10 13.97
N THR A 190 19.16 -25.42 14.05
CA THR A 190 19.42 -24.17 13.31
C THR A 190 19.54 -24.43 11.81
N ALA A 191 20.24 -25.50 11.40
CA ALA A 191 20.38 -25.89 10.01
C ALA A 191 19.02 -26.19 9.37
N ARG A 192 18.21 -27.02 10.04
CA ARG A 192 16.85 -27.37 9.60
C ARG A 192 15.96 -26.14 9.48
N ALA A 193 15.84 -25.36 10.56
CA ALA A 193 14.97 -24.18 10.57
C ALA A 193 15.39 -23.13 9.52
N SER A 194 16.70 -22.99 9.27
CA SER A 194 17.20 -22.08 8.23
C SER A 194 16.85 -22.55 6.82
N VAL A 195 17.08 -23.83 6.50
CA VAL A 195 16.77 -24.39 5.17
C VAL A 195 15.26 -24.39 4.91
N GLU A 196 14.44 -24.78 5.90
CA GLU A 196 12.98 -24.74 5.80
C GLU A 196 12.46 -23.31 5.56
N HIS A 197 13.01 -22.31 6.26
CA HIS A 197 12.63 -20.92 6.05
C HIS A 197 12.97 -20.43 4.64
N VAL A 198 14.16 -20.79 4.13
CA VAL A 198 14.58 -20.45 2.76
C VAL A 198 13.66 -21.10 1.72
N CYS A 199 13.31 -22.39 1.89
CA CYS A 199 12.37 -23.10 1.02
C CYS A 199 10.95 -22.50 1.09
N GLY A 200 10.50 -22.09 2.28
CA GLY A 200 9.23 -21.40 2.46
C GLY A 200 9.19 -20.04 1.76
N ALA A 201 10.30 -19.27 1.82
CA ALA A 201 10.42 -18.01 1.11
C ALA A 201 10.48 -18.19 -0.41
N LEU A 202 11.15 -19.24 -0.91
CA LEU A 202 11.14 -19.58 -2.34
C LEU A 202 9.72 -19.90 -2.83
N THR A 203 8.96 -20.66 -2.04
CA THR A 203 7.56 -21.00 -2.36
C THR A 203 6.69 -19.74 -2.45
N LYS A 204 6.92 -18.73 -1.61
CA LYS A 204 6.16 -17.47 -1.61
C LYS A 204 6.59 -16.51 -2.73
N ALA A 205 7.90 -16.34 -2.92
CA ALA A 205 8.46 -15.35 -3.82
C ALA A 205 8.45 -15.78 -5.29
N GLY A 206 8.39 -17.08 -5.58
CA GLY A 206 8.33 -17.65 -6.93
C GLY A 206 9.62 -17.54 -7.76
N THR A 207 10.48 -16.56 -7.46
CA THR A 207 11.81 -16.40 -8.07
C THR A 207 12.91 -16.42 -7.01
N ARG A 208 14.07 -16.94 -7.40
CA ARG A 208 15.26 -17.06 -6.54
C ARG A 208 15.82 -15.70 -6.11
N GLN A 209 15.86 -14.73 -7.04
CA GLN A 209 16.32 -13.38 -6.76
C GLN A 209 15.39 -12.65 -5.78
N SER A 210 14.07 -12.77 -5.97
CA SER A 210 13.08 -12.19 -5.06
C SER A 210 13.18 -12.82 -3.66
N ALA A 211 13.31 -14.15 -3.59
CA ALA A 211 13.51 -14.86 -2.32
C ALA A 211 14.79 -14.38 -1.60
N TYR A 212 15.92 -14.27 -2.31
CA TYR A 212 17.17 -13.77 -1.74
C TYR A 212 17.03 -12.35 -1.19
N GLU A 213 16.40 -11.45 -1.95
CA GLU A 213 16.19 -10.05 -1.56
C GLU A 213 15.22 -9.91 -0.38
N ALA A 214 14.19 -10.76 -0.29
CA ALA A 214 13.28 -10.83 0.85
C ALA A 214 14.01 -11.33 2.10
N LEU A 215 14.70 -12.47 2.01
CA LEU A 215 15.43 -13.11 3.12
C LEU A 215 16.58 -12.25 3.65
N ARG A 216 17.27 -11.51 2.77
CA ARG A 216 18.30 -10.53 3.15
C ARG A 216 17.76 -9.41 4.05
N ARG A 217 16.53 -8.96 3.80
CA ARG A 217 15.88 -7.86 4.53
C ARG A 217 15.15 -8.34 5.78
N ASP A 218 14.89 -9.64 5.90
CA ASP A 218 14.18 -10.25 7.01
C ASP A 218 15.02 -10.23 8.31
N ARG A 219 14.79 -9.20 9.13
CA ARG A 219 15.39 -9.09 10.46
C ARG A 219 14.74 -10.06 11.45
N HIS A 220 13.49 -10.44 11.24
CA HIS A 220 12.74 -11.27 12.18
C HIS A 220 13.22 -12.72 12.15
N ALA A 221 13.39 -13.30 10.96
CA ALA A 221 13.93 -14.65 10.80
C ALA A 221 15.34 -14.78 11.39
N ARG A 222 16.19 -13.76 11.20
CA ARG A 222 17.54 -13.73 11.79
C ARG A 222 17.52 -13.71 13.32
N ALA A 223 16.57 -12.99 13.92
CA ALA A 223 16.42 -12.92 15.36
C ALA A 223 15.86 -14.24 15.92
N LEU A 224 14.96 -14.91 15.19
CA LEU A 224 14.39 -16.20 15.57
C LEU A 224 15.43 -17.33 15.53
N LEU A 225 16.31 -17.32 14.53
CA LEU A 225 17.37 -18.32 14.34
C LEU A 225 18.64 -18.05 15.16
N ASP A 226 18.71 -16.91 15.86
CA ASP A 226 19.90 -16.40 16.57
C ASP A 226 21.17 -16.35 15.71
N LEU A 227 21.02 -15.99 14.43
CA LEU A 227 22.13 -15.96 13.47
C LEU A 227 22.65 -14.53 13.22
N PRO A 228 23.97 -14.30 13.33
CA PRO A 228 24.54 -13.01 12.99
C PRO A 228 24.41 -12.74 11.48
N ARG A 229 24.36 -11.46 11.09
CA ARG A 229 24.22 -11.02 9.69
C ARG A 229 25.21 -11.66 8.72
N PRO A 230 26.53 -11.75 9.02
CA PRO A 230 27.49 -12.38 8.11
C PRO A 230 27.17 -13.85 7.86
N THR A 231 26.85 -14.62 8.91
CA THR A 231 26.46 -16.04 8.81
C THR A 231 25.22 -16.22 7.95
N TRP A 232 24.18 -15.43 8.18
CA TRP A 232 22.96 -15.48 7.37
C TRP A 232 23.22 -15.17 5.89
N THR A 233 24.05 -14.16 5.61
CA THR A 233 24.37 -13.79 4.23
C THR A 233 25.21 -14.86 3.52
N ALA A 234 26.15 -15.48 4.23
CA ALA A 234 26.95 -16.59 3.71
C ALA A 234 26.07 -17.81 3.41
N LEU A 235 25.15 -18.14 4.32
CA LEU A 235 24.19 -19.23 4.13
C LEU A 235 23.29 -19.00 2.92
N LEU A 236 22.71 -17.79 2.78
CA LEU A 236 21.87 -17.46 1.64
C LEU A 236 22.62 -17.56 0.31
N ARG A 237 23.89 -17.12 0.26
CA ARG A 237 24.72 -17.24 -0.94
C ARG A 237 25.10 -18.68 -1.26
N ALA A 238 25.32 -19.51 -0.25
CA ALA A 238 25.60 -20.92 -0.45
C ALA A 238 24.37 -21.68 -0.95
N LEU A 239 23.21 -21.47 -0.32
CA LEU A 239 21.97 -22.19 -0.66
C LEU A 239 21.33 -21.72 -1.98
N LEU A 240 21.25 -20.41 -2.19
CA LEU A 240 20.59 -19.81 -3.37
C LEU A 240 21.58 -19.44 -4.49
N GLY A 241 22.89 -19.46 -4.23
CA GLY A 241 23.90 -19.05 -5.19
C GLY A 241 24.08 -17.53 -5.26
N ASN A 242 25.10 -17.10 -6.01
CA ASN A 242 25.34 -15.68 -6.26
C ASN A 242 24.31 -15.11 -7.25
N PRO A 243 23.55 -14.05 -6.89
CA PRO A 243 22.55 -13.45 -7.78
C PRO A 243 23.15 -12.69 -8.97
N HIS A 244 24.48 -12.52 -9.02
CA HIS A 244 25.11 -11.75 -10.09
C HIS A 244 25.14 -12.54 -11.42
N PRO A 245 24.63 -11.97 -12.53
CA PRO A 245 24.39 -12.70 -13.78
C PRO A 245 25.65 -13.33 -14.38
N ALA A 246 26.80 -12.69 -14.20
CA ALA A 246 28.10 -13.22 -14.67
C ALA A 246 28.48 -14.59 -14.07
N TYR A 247 27.89 -14.98 -12.94
CA TYR A 247 28.17 -16.25 -12.28
C TYR A 247 27.07 -17.30 -12.48
N ALA A 248 25.97 -16.98 -13.18
CA ALA A 248 24.77 -17.83 -13.26
C ALA A 248 25.04 -19.26 -13.76
N THR A 249 26.06 -19.45 -14.61
CA THR A 249 26.46 -20.76 -15.16
C THR A 249 27.51 -21.49 -14.32
N THR A 250 28.08 -20.83 -13.30
CA THR A 250 29.11 -21.40 -12.43
C THR A 250 28.49 -22.13 -11.23
N SER A 251 29.25 -23.05 -10.62
CA SER A 251 28.86 -23.74 -9.37
C SER A 251 28.49 -22.77 -8.26
N ALA A 252 29.21 -21.64 -8.16
CA ALA A 252 28.96 -20.56 -7.20
C ALA A 252 27.68 -19.75 -7.49
N GLY A 253 27.23 -19.69 -8.74
CA GLY A 253 25.98 -19.00 -9.11
C GLY A 253 24.74 -19.89 -9.04
N ARG A 254 24.88 -21.21 -9.18
CA ARG A 254 23.75 -22.16 -9.11
C ARG A 254 23.25 -22.36 -7.67
N GLY A 255 24.16 -22.39 -6.68
CA GLY A 255 23.79 -22.63 -5.28
C GLY A 255 23.46 -24.09 -4.98
N VAL A 256 23.55 -24.49 -3.71
CA VAL A 256 23.40 -25.89 -3.27
C VAL A 256 22.05 -26.48 -3.64
N LEU A 257 20.95 -25.74 -3.46
CA LEU A 257 19.60 -26.28 -3.70
C LEU A 257 19.37 -26.58 -5.19
N LEU A 258 19.83 -25.72 -6.10
CA LEU A 258 19.71 -25.97 -7.54
C LEU A 258 20.63 -27.11 -7.98
N ARG A 259 21.86 -27.19 -7.45
CA ARG A 259 22.82 -28.26 -7.77
C ARG A 259 22.29 -29.64 -7.37
N LEU A 260 21.69 -29.75 -6.18
CA LEU A 260 21.03 -30.96 -5.70
C LEU A 260 19.84 -31.36 -6.61
N LEU A 261 19.01 -30.40 -7.01
CA LEU A 261 17.90 -30.65 -7.94
C LEU A 261 18.36 -31.05 -9.35
N LEU A 262 19.53 -30.58 -9.79
CA LEU A 262 20.17 -31.01 -11.04
C LEU A 262 20.85 -32.40 -10.93
N GLY A 263 20.80 -33.04 -9.76
CA GLY A 263 21.29 -34.40 -9.54
C GLY A 263 22.74 -34.49 -9.05
N GLU A 264 23.37 -33.38 -8.68
CA GLU A 264 24.67 -33.43 -7.99
C GLU A 264 24.51 -34.09 -6.61
N THR A 265 25.41 -35.00 -6.26
CA THR A 265 25.39 -35.70 -4.98
C THR A 265 26.07 -34.88 -3.88
N LEU A 266 25.75 -35.18 -2.63
CA LEU A 266 26.41 -34.57 -1.46
C LEU A 266 27.94 -34.73 -1.51
N GLU A 267 28.44 -35.86 -2.01
CA GLU A 267 29.89 -36.10 -2.16
C GLU A 267 30.56 -35.13 -3.13
N LEU A 268 29.86 -34.71 -4.20
CA LEU A 268 30.37 -33.72 -5.16
C LEU A 268 30.35 -32.31 -4.57
N LEU A 269 29.33 -31.98 -3.78
CA LEU A 269 29.28 -30.71 -3.05
C LEU A 269 30.40 -30.61 -2.01
N LEU A 270 30.75 -31.71 -1.36
CA LEU A 270 31.86 -31.79 -0.40
C LEU A 270 33.26 -31.72 -1.05
N ARG A 271 33.37 -31.64 -2.37
CA ARG A 271 34.65 -31.38 -3.08
C ARG A 271 34.84 -29.91 -3.46
N ASP A 272 33.82 -29.09 -3.24
CA ASP A 272 33.87 -27.65 -3.51
C ASP A 272 34.48 -26.94 -2.28
N ASP A 273 35.80 -26.78 -2.30
CA ASP A 273 36.57 -26.22 -1.17
C ASP A 273 36.11 -24.80 -0.80
N ASP A 274 35.72 -23.99 -1.79
CA ASP A 274 35.25 -22.62 -1.56
C ASP A 274 33.88 -22.60 -0.87
N LEU A 275 32.97 -23.50 -1.26
CA LEU A 275 31.67 -23.69 -0.62
C LEU A 275 31.82 -24.14 0.83
N ILE A 276 32.66 -25.15 1.06
CA ILE A 276 32.95 -25.68 2.41
C ILE A 276 33.55 -24.58 3.27
N LEU A 277 34.58 -23.89 2.78
CA LEU A 277 35.25 -22.84 3.53
C LEU A 277 34.29 -21.71 3.91
N ALA A 278 33.42 -21.29 2.99
CA ALA A 278 32.43 -20.24 3.25
C ALA A 278 31.41 -20.65 4.33
N LEU A 279 30.91 -21.89 4.29
CA LEU A 279 29.93 -22.40 5.24
C LEU A 279 30.55 -22.74 6.60
N ALA A 280 31.77 -23.27 6.64
CA ALA A 280 32.49 -23.58 7.88
C ALA A 280 32.90 -22.30 8.62
N LEU A 281 33.38 -21.27 7.91
CA LEU A 281 33.68 -19.97 8.52
C LEU A 281 32.41 -19.25 9.02
N ALA A 282 31.28 -19.51 8.38
CA ALA A 282 29.99 -18.95 8.76
C ALA A 282 29.31 -19.72 9.91
N ALA A 283 29.74 -20.94 10.23
CA ALA A 283 29.08 -21.81 11.20
C ALA A 283 28.89 -21.09 12.55
N PRO A 284 27.69 -21.11 13.13
CA PRO A 284 27.45 -20.49 14.42
C PRO A 284 28.25 -21.26 15.46
N ARG A 285 29.23 -20.59 16.08
CA ARG A 285 29.96 -21.18 17.20
C ARG A 285 28.95 -21.38 18.32
N ALA A 286 28.82 -22.63 18.78
CA ALA A 286 28.10 -22.90 20.01
C ALA A 286 28.62 -21.92 21.06
N GLN A 287 27.74 -21.04 21.57
CA GLN A 287 28.06 -20.30 22.77
C GLN A 287 28.24 -21.35 23.86
N GLY A 288 29.49 -21.74 24.10
CA GLY A 288 29.87 -22.43 25.32
C GLY A 288 29.40 -21.54 26.45
N GLY A 289 28.50 -22.07 27.28
CA GLY A 289 28.04 -21.37 28.47
C GLY A 289 29.25 -20.91 29.26
N GLU A 290 29.34 -19.60 29.51
CA GLU A 290 30.25 -19.10 30.54
C GLU A 290 29.88 -19.76 31.87
N PRO A 291 30.83 -20.39 32.58
CA PRO A 291 30.60 -20.78 33.96
C PRO A 291 30.51 -19.51 34.81
N ARG A 292 29.43 -19.41 35.59
CA ARG A 292 29.29 -18.44 36.67
C ARG A 292 30.33 -18.66 37.77
#